data_AF-A0A949ZHQ5-F1
#
_entry.id   AF-A0A949ZHQ5-F1
#
_cell.length_a   1.000
_cell.length_b   1.000
_cell.length_c   1.000
_cell.angle_alpha   90.00
_cell.angle_beta   90.00
_cell.angle_gamma   90.00
#
_symmetry.space_group_name_H-M   'P 1'
#
loop_
_entity.id
_entity.type
_entity.pdbx_description
1 polymer ?
#
loop_
_entity_poly.entity_id
_entity_poly.type
_entity_poly.pdbx_seq_one_letter_code
_entity_poly.pdbx_strand_id
1 'polypeptide(L)'
;LTFAQVTQAGQTSLMTSSGGPAPPQGFDLGSPATYYNLSTTAVFTGSLQLCVNYTGVSFNDPTQLRLLHYESGNWVDVTTSLNTGTMTICGSVTSLSPFVVAQRITSLTMGPQAMEGDLRLAPGAALIAGYDFTMPGQHPAATVSFVGPEVVFGWTCVSGPGSGSLIVPMVRQAYQDIQGGNSWLPSSDQHSATVYQGSTTVPNVCGGGQVRFQNGGTFVTGVCSTDRNDAVHLRWHYSGNGSAGGWSGTKSVVPTVCGH
;
A
#
# COMPACT_ATOMS: atom_id res chain seq x y z
N LEU A 1 0.13 -3.45 -28.65
CA LEU A 1 -0.46 -4.71 -28.14
C LEU A 1 -0.34 -5.74 -29.25
N THR A 2 0.18 -6.92 -28.95
CA THR A 2 0.39 -7.99 -29.93
C THR A 2 -0.17 -9.30 -29.37
N PHE A 3 -1.02 -9.99 -30.13
CA PHE A 3 -1.59 -11.28 -29.77
C PHE A 3 -0.73 -12.41 -30.32
N ALA A 4 -0.47 -13.46 -29.52
CA ALA A 4 0.22 -14.64 -30.02
C ALA A 4 -0.61 -15.38 -31.10
N GLN A 5 -1.91 -15.57 -30.86
CA GLN A 5 -2.85 -16.21 -31.79
C GLN A 5 -4.25 -15.60 -31.66
N VAL A 6 -4.83 -15.16 -32.77
CA VAL A 6 -6.23 -14.66 -32.85
C VAL A 6 -7.04 -15.67 -33.66
N THR A 7 -8.02 -16.33 -33.02
CA THR A 7 -8.89 -17.33 -33.64
C THR A 7 -10.17 -16.72 -34.21
N GLN A 8 -10.56 -15.53 -33.74
CA GLN A 8 -11.63 -14.73 -34.33
C GLN A 8 -11.26 -13.25 -34.26
N ALA A 9 -11.37 -12.55 -35.39
CA ALA A 9 -11.13 -11.12 -35.46
C ALA A 9 -12.12 -10.34 -34.59
N GLY A 10 -11.65 -9.23 -34.03
CA GLY A 10 -12.47 -8.32 -33.24
C GLY A 10 -11.79 -6.97 -33.07
N GLN A 11 -12.37 -6.12 -32.24
CA GLN A 11 -11.85 -4.80 -31.95
C GLN A 11 -11.29 -4.76 -30.53
N THR A 12 -10.15 -4.10 -30.37
CA THR A 12 -9.58 -3.82 -29.05
C THR A 12 -9.73 -2.34 -28.76
N SER A 13 -10.26 -2.00 -27.58
CA SER A 13 -10.38 -0.63 -27.10
C SER A 13 -9.45 -0.40 -25.91
N LEU A 14 -9.05 0.85 -25.70
CA LEU A 14 -8.27 1.30 -24.54
C LEU A 14 -8.98 2.52 -23.94
N MET A 15 -9.18 2.51 -22.64
CA MET A 15 -9.62 3.65 -21.84
C MET A 15 -8.61 3.90 -20.73
N THR A 16 -8.27 5.16 -20.47
CA THR A 16 -7.47 5.54 -19.31
C THR A 16 -8.35 6.10 -18.20
N SER A 17 -7.97 5.87 -16.95
CA SER A 17 -8.64 6.43 -15.78
C SER A 17 -7.64 6.90 -14.73
N SER A 18 -8.01 7.91 -13.94
CA SER A 18 -7.22 8.36 -12.79
C SER A 18 -7.48 7.56 -11.51
N GLY A 19 -8.51 6.71 -11.52
CA GLY A 19 -8.87 5.81 -10.44
C GLY A 19 -8.85 4.35 -10.88
N GLY A 20 -8.58 3.46 -9.92
CA GLY A 20 -8.51 2.02 -10.07
C GLY A 20 -8.34 1.35 -8.70
N PRO A 21 -8.15 0.01 -8.65
CA PRO A 21 -7.80 -0.68 -7.41
C PRO A 21 -6.55 -0.06 -6.79
N ALA A 22 -6.50 0.05 -5.46
CA ALA A 22 -5.33 0.61 -4.78
C ALA A 22 -4.07 -0.19 -5.14
N PRO A 23 -2.93 0.47 -5.46
CA PRO A 23 -1.69 -0.22 -5.76
C PRO A 23 -1.23 -1.04 -4.55
N PRO A 24 -0.48 -2.14 -4.78
CA PRO A 24 0.02 -2.94 -3.68
C PRO A 24 1.12 -2.19 -2.91
N GLN A 25 1.36 -2.60 -1.67
CA GLN A 25 2.44 -2.07 -0.84
C GLN A 25 3.80 -2.18 -1.56
N GLY A 26 4.64 -1.15 -1.40
CA GLY A 26 5.92 -1.07 -2.11
C GLY A 26 5.82 -0.55 -3.54
N PHE A 27 4.67 0.00 -3.93
CA PHE A 27 4.50 0.70 -5.19
C PHE A 27 3.86 2.06 -4.99
N ASP A 28 4.30 3.02 -5.79
CA ASP A 28 3.74 4.35 -5.87
C ASP A 28 3.27 4.64 -7.29
N LEU A 29 2.20 5.43 -7.41
CA LEU A 29 1.68 5.84 -8.70
C LEU A 29 2.49 7.00 -9.26
N GLY A 30 2.47 7.15 -10.58
CA GLY A 30 2.96 8.36 -11.23
C GLY A 30 1.94 9.50 -11.13
N SER A 31 2.35 10.69 -11.54
CA SER A 31 1.48 11.87 -11.59
C SER A 31 1.29 12.39 -13.02
N PRO A 32 0.05 12.50 -13.53
CA PRO A 32 -1.19 12.02 -12.90
C PRO A 32 -1.26 10.48 -12.84
N ALA A 33 -1.96 9.94 -11.84
CA ALA A 33 -2.23 8.51 -11.77
C ALA A 33 -2.97 8.06 -13.04
N THR A 34 -2.47 7.01 -13.69
CA THR A 34 -3.01 6.55 -14.98
C THR A 34 -3.14 5.03 -15.01
N TYR A 35 -4.38 4.55 -14.96
CA TYR A 35 -4.75 3.15 -15.17
C TYR A 35 -5.15 2.92 -16.62
N TYR A 36 -4.81 1.77 -17.18
CA TYR A 36 -5.12 1.38 -18.55
C TYR A 36 -6.13 0.23 -18.54
N ASN A 37 -7.31 0.49 -19.09
CA ASN A 37 -8.40 -0.47 -19.24
C ASN A 37 -8.55 -0.82 -20.72
N LEU A 38 -7.97 -1.95 -21.12
CA LEU A 38 -8.14 -2.59 -22.41
C LEU A 38 -9.29 -3.62 -22.39
N SER A 39 -10.10 -3.64 -23.44
CA SER A 39 -11.06 -4.71 -23.70
C SER A 39 -10.99 -5.13 -25.16
N THR A 40 -11.34 -6.37 -25.47
CA THR A 40 -11.32 -6.87 -26.84
C THR A 40 -12.51 -7.77 -27.13
N THR A 41 -13.06 -7.69 -28.34
CA THR A 41 -14.04 -8.65 -28.86
C THR A 41 -13.38 -9.76 -29.70
N ALA A 42 -12.06 -9.68 -29.91
CA ALA A 42 -11.32 -10.73 -30.60
C ALA A 42 -11.24 -11.99 -29.72
N VAL A 43 -11.42 -13.16 -30.31
CA VAL A 43 -11.14 -14.43 -29.63
C VAL A 43 -9.68 -14.76 -29.88
N PHE A 44 -8.93 -14.99 -28.81
CA PHE A 44 -7.51 -15.27 -28.86
C PHE A 44 -7.14 -16.42 -27.93
N THR A 45 -5.97 -17.02 -28.18
CA THR A 45 -5.37 -18.03 -27.29
C THR A 45 -3.89 -17.72 -27.09
N GLY A 46 -3.34 -18.18 -25.96
CA GLY A 46 -1.95 -17.89 -25.60
C GLY A 46 -1.75 -16.51 -24.98
N SER A 47 -0.51 -16.01 -25.03
CA SER A 47 -0.11 -14.75 -24.40
C SER A 47 -0.31 -13.52 -25.30
N LEU A 48 -0.30 -12.37 -24.64
CA LEU A 48 -0.40 -11.03 -25.19
C LEU A 48 0.84 -10.26 -24.78
N GLN A 49 1.46 -9.55 -25.71
CA GLN A 49 2.45 -8.52 -25.38
C GLN A 49 1.80 -7.15 -25.33
N LEU A 50 1.75 -6.55 -24.13
CA LEU A 50 1.31 -5.19 -23.92
C LEU A 50 2.55 -4.30 -23.74
N CYS A 51 2.72 -3.31 -24.60
CA CYS A 51 3.69 -2.24 -24.41
C CYS A 51 2.94 -0.93 -24.21
N VAL A 52 3.24 -0.25 -23.11
CA VAL A 52 2.69 1.04 -22.74
C VAL A 52 3.78 2.08 -22.91
N ASN A 53 3.49 3.10 -23.71
CA ASN A 53 4.27 4.31 -23.70
C ASN A 53 3.72 5.20 -22.57
N TYR A 54 4.55 5.51 -21.58
CA TYR A 54 4.15 6.23 -20.37
C TYR A 54 4.50 7.73 -20.44
N THR A 55 4.67 8.28 -21.66
CA THR A 55 4.78 9.73 -21.84
C THR A 55 3.57 10.44 -21.23
N GLY A 56 3.81 11.60 -20.61
CA GLY A 56 2.78 12.37 -19.92
C GLY A 56 2.50 11.95 -18.46
N VAL A 57 3.14 10.88 -17.98
CA VAL A 57 3.12 10.49 -16.56
C VAL A 57 4.51 10.70 -15.96
N SER A 58 4.59 11.47 -14.89
CA SER A 58 5.83 11.78 -14.18
C SER A 58 6.10 10.78 -13.07
N PHE A 59 7.35 10.32 -12.99
CA PHE A 59 7.88 9.43 -11.96
C PHE A 59 9.25 9.96 -11.51
N ASN A 60 9.58 9.87 -10.22
CA ASN A 60 10.85 10.39 -9.72
C ASN A 60 12.03 9.43 -9.93
N ASP A 61 11.77 8.12 -10.05
CA ASP A 61 12.74 7.13 -10.49
C ASP A 61 12.18 6.27 -11.64
N PRO A 62 12.34 6.74 -12.89
CA PRO A 62 11.93 5.99 -14.07
C PRO A 62 12.63 4.64 -14.26
N THR A 63 13.71 4.35 -13.51
CA THR A 63 14.40 3.04 -13.59
C THR A 63 13.72 1.96 -12.75
N GLN A 64 12.85 2.37 -11.82
CA GLN A 64 12.13 1.47 -10.91
C GLN A 64 10.69 1.18 -11.34
N LEU A 65 10.31 1.56 -12.57
CA LEU A 65 8.96 1.35 -13.07
C LEU A 65 8.65 -0.13 -13.29
N ARG A 66 7.39 -0.49 -13.01
CA ARG A 66 6.80 -1.80 -13.30
C ARG A 66 5.43 -1.62 -13.92
N LEU A 67 5.10 -2.51 -14.84
CA LEU A 67 3.77 -2.69 -15.37
C LEU A 67 3.07 -3.72 -14.50
N LEU A 68 2.08 -3.27 -13.74
CA LEU A 68 1.27 -4.13 -12.88
C LEU A 68 -0.04 -4.45 -13.59
N HIS A 69 -0.50 -5.69 -13.46
CA HIS A 69 -1.79 -6.17 -13.94
C HIS A 69 -2.61 -6.66 -12.75
N TYR A 70 -3.85 -6.21 -12.63
CA TYR A 70 -4.76 -6.67 -11.59
C TYR A 70 -5.47 -7.97 -12.02
N GLU A 71 -5.07 -9.08 -11.42
CA GLU A 71 -5.57 -10.42 -11.69
C GLU A 71 -6.25 -10.99 -10.45
N SER A 72 -7.53 -11.36 -10.56
CA SER A 72 -8.27 -12.06 -9.49
C SER A 72 -8.17 -11.39 -8.11
N GLY A 73 -8.22 -10.06 -8.06
CA GLY A 73 -8.16 -9.29 -6.81
C GLY A 73 -6.75 -8.87 -6.37
N ASN A 74 -5.70 -9.25 -7.10
CA ASN A 74 -4.31 -9.00 -6.72
C ASN A 74 -3.53 -8.33 -7.85
N TRP A 75 -2.57 -7.48 -7.50
CA TRP A 75 -1.64 -6.90 -8.47
C TRP A 75 -0.45 -7.83 -8.72
N VAL A 76 -0.18 -8.11 -10.00
CA VAL A 76 0.93 -8.93 -10.47
C VAL A 76 1.88 -8.06 -11.29
N ASP A 77 3.17 -8.12 -11.01
CA ASP A 77 4.19 -7.47 -11.86
C ASP A 77 4.41 -8.31 -13.13
N VAL A 78 3.98 -7.78 -14.26
CA VAL A 78 4.05 -8.45 -15.56
C VAL A 78 5.16 -7.88 -16.44
N THR A 79 6.04 -7.04 -15.89
CA THR A 79 7.09 -6.34 -16.63
C THR A 79 8.06 -7.32 -17.29
N THR A 80 8.21 -7.22 -18.60
CA THR A 80 9.21 -7.97 -19.39
C THR A 80 10.34 -7.08 -19.87
N SER A 81 10.07 -5.79 -20.11
CA SER A 81 11.11 -4.82 -20.47
C SER A 81 10.72 -3.41 -20.06
N LEU A 82 11.73 -2.58 -19.80
CA LEU A 82 11.61 -1.16 -19.51
C LEU A 82 12.69 -0.41 -20.28
N ASN A 83 12.28 0.52 -21.14
CA ASN A 83 13.16 1.40 -21.88
C ASN A 83 12.86 2.85 -21.52
N THR A 84 13.71 3.44 -20.67
CA THR A 84 13.55 4.81 -20.17
C THR A 84 13.86 5.88 -21.22
N GLY A 85 14.66 5.57 -22.25
CA GLY A 85 14.95 6.49 -23.35
C GLY A 85 13.75 6.68 -24.29
N THR A 86 13.00 5.61 -24.56
CA THR A 86 11.77 5.64 -25.38
C THR A 86 10.48 5.76 -24.55
N MET A 87 10.61 5.86 -23.22
CA MET A 87 9.51 5.88 -22.25
C MET A 87 8.48 4.77 -22.49
N THR A 88 8.97 3.55 -22.73
CA THR A 88 8.13 2.38 -23.05
C THR A 88 8.40 1.25 -22.07
N ILE A 89 7.34 0.71 -21.49
CA ILE A 89 7.36 -0.46 -20.61
C ILE A 89 6.47 -1.55 -21.20
N CYS A 90 6.97 -2.78 -21.24
CA CYS A 90 6.24 -3.91 -21.80
C CYS A 90 6.01 -5.00 -20.77
N GLY A 91 4.96 -5.79 -20.98
CA GLY A 91 4.66 -7.00 -20.22
C GLY A 91 4.01 -8.09 -21.07
N SER A 92 4.01 -9.31 -20.53
CA SER A 92 3.40 -10.49 -21.15
C SER A 92 2.28 -11.02 -20.28
N VAL A 93 1.06 -11.06 -20.81
CA VAL A 93 -0.17 -11.37 -20.04
C VAL A 93 -1.10 -12.31 -20.79
N THR A 94 -2.06 -12.92 -20.11
CA THR A 94 -3.07 -13.82 -20.70
C THR A 94 -4.51 -13.31 -20.54
N SER A 95 -4.68 -12.26 -19.76
CA SER A 95 -5.94 -11.53 -19.62
C SER A 95 -5.68 -10.02 -19.77
N LEU A 96 -6.75 -9.24 -19.80
CA LEU A 96 -6.69 -7.79 -19.91
C LEU A 96 -7.32 -7.15 -18.68
N SER A 97 -6.75 -6.02 -18.27
CA SER A 97 -7.31 -4.97 -17.41
C SER A 97 -7.65 -5.31 -15.96
N PRO A 98 -7.56 -4.29 -15.08
CA PRO A 98 -6.83 -3.04 -15.29
C PRO A 98 -5.31 -3.25 -15.23
N PHE A 99 -4.57 -2.40 -15.95
CA PHE A 99 -3.12 -2.27 -15.83
C PHE A 99 -2.74 -0.92 -15.24
N VAL A 100 -1.58 -0.82 -14.62
CA VAL A 100 -1.00 0.45 -14.17
C VAL A 100 0.52 0.42 -14.30
N VAL A 101 1.11 1.56 -14.66
CA VAL A 101 2.56 1.75 -14.54
C VAL A 101 2.81 2.40 -13.18
N ALA A 102 3.57 1.71 -12.34
CA ALA A 102 3.87 2.16 -10.98
C ALA A 102 5.38 2.12 -10.73
N GLN A 103 5.87 2.96 -9.83
CA GLN A 103 7.26 2.99 -9.39
C GLN A 103 7.40 2.12 -8.15
N ARG A 104 8.41 1.23 -8.12
CA ARG A 104 8.75 0.52 -6.87
C ARG A 104 9.27 1.51 -5.83
N ILE A 105 8.77 1.37 -4.61
CA ILE A 105 9.26 2.08 -3.43
C ILE A 105 9.59 1.08 -2.32
N THR A 106 10.33 1.51 -1.30
CA THR A 106 10.62 0.66 -0.15
C THR A 106 9.31 0.24 0.53
N SER A 107 9.16 -1.05 0.81
CA SER A 107 8.05 -1.56 1.62
C SER A 107 8.54 -1.88 3.03
N LEU A 108 7.68 -1.63 4.02
CA LEU A 108 7.94 -1.90 5.42
C LEU A 108 6.77 -2.71 5.99
N THR A 109 7.08 -3.90 6.51
CA THR A 109 6.13 -4.78 7.23
C THR A 109 6.58 -4.94 8.67
N MET A 110 5.67 -4.79 9.64
CA MET A 110 5.92 -4.94 11.07
C MET A 110 4.82 -5.75 11.74
N GLY A 111 5.14 -6.96 12.21
CA GLY A 111 4.24 -7.80 13.00
C GLY A 111 4.01 -9.20 12.43
N PRO A 112 3.01 -9.94 12.98
CA PRO A 112 1.99 -9.44 13.92
C PRO A 112 2.54 -9.06 15.32
N GLN A 113 1.97 -8.03 15.95
CA GLN A 113 2.30 -7.62 17.34
C GLN A 113 1.03 -7.32 18.17
N ALA A 114 0.93 -7.96 19.34
CA ALA A 114 -0.19 -7.85 20.28
C ALA A 114 0.07 -6.81 21.39
N MET A 115 0.16 -5.53 21.02
CA MET A 115 0.48 -4.45 21.97
C MET A 115 -0.61 -4.23 23.03
N GLU A 116 -1.86 -4.57 22.71
CA GLU A 116 -3.01 -4.52 23.62
C GLU A 116 -3.35 -5.90 24.22
N GLY A 117 -2.51 -6.90 24.03
CA GLY A 117 -2.76 -8.28 24.45
C GLY A 117 -4.00 -8.88 23.78
N ASP A 118 -4.93 -9.44 24.57
CA ASP A 118 -6.18 -10.03 24.07
C ASP A 118 -7.27 -8.96 23.90
N LEU A 119 -7.08 -8.03 22.96
CA LEU A 119 -8.07 -7.01 22.66
C LEU A 119 -9.36 -7.65 22.16
N ARG A 120 -10.48 -7.37 22.84
CA ARG A 120 -11.83 -7.86 22.50
C ARG A 120 -12.74 -6.70 22.21
N LEU A 121 -13.37 -6.71 21.04
CA LEU A 121 -14.25 -5.63 20.60
C LEU A 121 -15.63 -6.17 20.22
N ALA A 122 -16.68 -5.43 20.61
CA ALA A 122 -18.05 -5.71 20.20
C ALA A 122 -18.28 -5.21 18.76
N PRO A 123 -19.27 -5.77 18.04
CA PRO A 123 -19.72 -5.19 16.78
C PRO A 123 -20.10 -3.71 16.94
N GLY A 124 -19.69 -2.89 15.98
CA GLY A 124 -19.90 -1.43 16.03
C GLY A 124 -18.82 -0.66 16.78
N ALA A 125 -17.93 -1.33 17.54
CA ALA A 125 -16.79 -0.65 18.16
C ALA A 125 -15.81 -0.13 17.11
N ALA A 126 -15.21 1.03 17.38
CA ALA A 126 -14.11 1.55 16.58
C ALA A 126 -12.79 0.83 16.94
N LEU A 127 -12.06 0.44 15.89
CA LEU A 127 -10.66 0.03 15.97
C LEU A 127 -9.85 1.08 15.22
N ILE A 128 -9.01 1.80 15.94
CA ILE A 128 -8.18 2.88 15.42
C ILE A 128 -6.72 2.47 15.44
N ALA A 129 -5.97 2.90 14.44
CA ALA A 129 -4.55 2.60 14.36
C ALA A 129 -3.79 3.75 13.72
N GLY A 130 -2.49 3.75 13.94
CA GLY A 130 -1.60 4.72 13.34
C GLY A 130 -0.15 4.50 13.69
N TYR A 131 0.67 5.51 13.40
CA TYR A 131 2.12 5.40 13.48
C TYR A 131 2.77 6.74 13.82
N ASP A 132 4.02 6.64 14.28
CA ASP A 132 4.97 7.73 14.33
C ASP A 132 6.30 7.30 13.73
N PHE A 133 7.12 8.29 13.36
CA PHE A 133 8.46 8.04 12.86
C PHE A 133 9.43 9.12 13.31
N THR A 134 10.72 8.80 13.24
CA THR A 134 11.82 9.76 13.39
C THR A 134 12.94 9.40 12.43
N MET A 135 13.75 10.38 12.01
CA MET A 135 14.94 10.18 11.19
C MET A 135 16.14 10.72 11.98
N PRO A 136 16.76 9.94 12.86
CA PRO A 136 17.72 10.49 13.80
C PRO A 136 19.08 10.76 13.16
N GLY A 137 19.86 11.60 13.82
CA GLY A 137 21.23 11.90 13.43
C GLY A 137 21.34 13.16 12.59
N GLN A 138 22.43 13.27 11.82
CA GLN A 138 22.67 14.39 10.93
C GLN A 138 22.21 14.01 9.52
N HIS A 139 21.22 14.72 9.01
CA HIS A 139 20.64 14.51 7.69
C HIS A 139 20.11 15.87 7.15
N PRO A 140 19.97 16.05 5.83
CA PRO A 140 19.28 17.21 5.26
C PRO A 140 17.80 17.26 5.67
N ALA A 141 17.17 18.42 5.53
CA ALA A 141 15.71 18.49 5.62
C ALA A 141 15.08 17.57 4.56
N ALA A 142 14.04 16.83 4.94
CA ALA A 142 13.46 15.79 4.12
C ALA A 142 11.93 15.77 4.18
N THR A 143 11.28 15.41 3.08
CA THR A 143 9.89 14.99 3.10
C THR A 143 9.84 13.48 3.18
N VAL A 144 9.24 12.92 4.23
CA VAL A 144 9.02 11.47 4.37
C VAL A 144 7.55 11.18 4.09
N SER A 145 7.26 10.25 3.18
CA SER A 145 5.91 9.83 2.86
C SER A 145 5.67 8.35 3.15
N PHE A 146 4.50 8.08 3.72
CA PHE A 146 3.98 6.74 3.94
C PHE A 146 2.85 6.50 2.94
N VAL A 147 3.00 5.48 2.12
CA VAL A 147 2.14 5.20 0.96
C VAL A 147 1.26 4.00 1.25
N GLY A 148 -0.05 4.23 1.24
CA GLY A 148 -1.08 3.23 1.54
C GLY A 148 -0.94 2.52 2.89
N PRO A 149 -0.55 3.17 4.01
CA PRO A 149 -0.34 2.45 5.25
C PRO A 149 -1.62 1.71 5.70
N GLU A 150 -1.46 0.51 6.26
CA GLU A 150 -2.58 -0.25 6.81
C GLU A 150 -2.12 -1.16 7.95
N VAL A 151 -3.06 -1.52 8.83
CA VAL A 151 -2.87 -2.60 9.79
C VAL A 151 -3.86 -3.72 9.52
N VAL A 152 -3.33 -4.92 9.33
CA VAL A 152 -4.13 -6.14 9.15
C VAL A 152 -4.20 -6.90 10.47
N PHE A 153 -5.41 -7.10 10.98
CA PHE A 153 -5.69 -7.86 12.19
C PHE A 153 -6.35 -9.18 11.85
N GLY A 154 -5.75 -10.29 12.30
CA GLY A 154 -6.44 -11.58 12.35
C GLY A 154 -7.39 -11.61 13.54
N TRP A 155 -8.66 -11.95 13.32
CA TRP A 155 -9.66 -12.06 14.39
C TRP A 155 -10.24 -13.46 14.48
N THR A 156 -10.69 -13.80 15.69
CA THR A 156 -11.56 -14.96 15.96
C THR A 156 -12.76 -14.53 16.79
N CYS A 157 -13.86 -15.29 16.75
CA CYS A 157 -14.96 -15.05 17.68
C CYS A 157 -14.55 -15.44 19.10
N VAL A 158 -14.91 -14.63 20.09
CA VAL A 158 -14.69 -14.96 21.51
C VAL A 158 -15.48 -16.22 21.90
N SER A 159 -16.70 -16.36 21.36
CA SER A 159 -17.55 -17.52 21.51
C SER A 159 -18.01 -18.05 20.15
N GLY A 160 -18.07 -19.37 20.01
CA GLY A 160 -18.46 -20.04 18.78
C GLY A 160 -17.38 -20.05 17.69
N PRO A 161 -17.65 -20.70 16.56
CA PRO A 161 -16.75 -20.73 15.43
C PRO A 161 -16.78 -19.39 14.68
N GLY A 162 -15.63 -18.95 14.19
CA GLY A 162 -15.53 -17.79 13.32
C GLY A 162 -14.14 -17.18 13.37
N SER A 163 -13.61 -16.84 12.20
CA SER A 163 -12.31 -16.19 12.05
C SER A 163 -12.25 -15.42 10.75
N GLY A 164 -11.39 -14.42 10.68
CA GLY A 164 -11.14 -13.67 9.46
C GLY A 164 -10.07 -12.62 9.65
N SER A 165 -10.04 -11.66 8.74
CA SER A 165 -9.20 -10.47 8.84
C SER A 165 -10.05 -9.20 8.96
N LEU A 166 -9.49 -8.20 9.61
CA LEU A 166 -10.02 -6.84 9.67
C LEU A 166 -8.87 -5.88 9.36
N ILE A 167 -9.09 -4.93 8.47
CA ILE A 167 -8.06 -3.99 8.03
C ILE A 167 -8.44 -2.60 8.56
N VAL A 168 -7.45 -1.90 9.14
CA VAL A 168 -7.51 -0.47 9.40
C VAL A 168 -6.70 0.24 8.32
N PRO A 169 -7.34 0.73 7.24
CA PRO A 169 -6.64 1.44 6.19
C PRO A 169 -6.32 2.87 6.65
N MET A 170 -5.21 3.41 6.15
CA MET A 170 -4.80 4.78 6.35
C MET A 170 -4.53 5.43 5.00
N VAL A 171 -4.69 6.75 4.94
CA VAL A 171 -4.40 7.51 3.72
C VAL A 171 -2.90 7.75 3.59
N ARG A 172 -2.42 7.95 2.35
CA ARG A 172 -1.07 8.45 2.12
C ARG A 172 -0.88 9.75 2.90
N GLN A 173 0.20 9.84 3.67
CA GLN A 173 0.59 11.09 4.34
C GLN A 173 2.07 11.38 4.09
N ALA A 174 2.37 12.68 4.00
CA ALA A 174 3.73 13.20 3.86
C ALA A 174 4.02 14.16 5.01
N TYR A 175 5.20 14.05 5.58
CA TYR A 175 5.65 14.85 6.72
C TYR A 175 6.95 15.56 6.37
N GLN A 176 7.07 16.81 6.80
CA GLN A 176 8.31 17.56 6.72
C GLN A 176 9.14 17.27 7.96
N ASP A 177 10.32 16.72 7.74
CA ASP A 177 11.35 16.56 8.75
C ASP A 177 12.45 17.60 8.50
N ILE A 178 12.83 18.31 9.57
CA ILE A 178 13.78 19.42 9.48
C ILE A 178 15.21 18.90 9.44
N GLN A 179 16.16 19.73 9.00
CA GLN A 179 17.57 19.35 9.00
C GLN A 179 18.04 18.93 10.40
N GLY A 180 18.58 17.71 10.53
CA GLY A 180 19.02 17.14 11.80
C GLY A 180 17.88 17.00 12.83
N GLY A 181 16.65 16.82 12.38
CA GLY A 181 15.50 16.50 13.21
C GLY A 181 15.70 15.20 13.99
N ASN A 182 15.16 15.12 15.20
CA ASN A 182 15.23 13.89 16.02
C ASN A 182 13.92 13.64 16.78
N SER A 183 12.89 14.43 16.50
CA SER A 183 11.57 14.29 17.11
C SER A 183 10.79 13.17 16.45
N TRP A 184 9.84 12.59 17.18
CA TRP A 184 8.85 11.70 16.61
C TRP A 184 7.72 12.53 15.98
N LEU A 185 7.44 12.27 14.70
CA LEU A 185 6.39 12.91 13.92
C LEU A 185 5.27 11.90 13.64
N PRO A 186 3.98 12.30 13.69
CA PRO A 186 3.51 13.66 14.03
C PRO A 186 3.55 13.98 15.53
N SER A 187 3.66 12.98 16.41
CA SER A 187 3.80 13.16 17.87
C SER A 187 4.37 11.89 18.50
N SER A 188 5.11 11.99 19.60
CA SER A 188 5.48 10.85 20.45
C SER A 188 4.40 10.45 21.47
N ASP A 189 3.37 11.29 21.63
CA ASP A 189 2.25 11.05 22.54
C ASP A 189 1.24 10.09 21.92
N GLN A 190 1.15 8.88 22.45
CA GLN A 190 0.24 7.82 22.01
C GLN A 190 -1.26 8.14 22.24
N HIS A 191 -1.57 9.20 22.98
CA HIS A 191 -2.94 9.67 23.17
C HIS A 191 -3.30 10.84 22.26
N SER A 192 -2.34 11.36 21.48
CA SER A 192 -2.62 12.38 20.48
C SER A 192 -3.50 11.82 19.36
N ALA A 193 -4.52 12.57 18.97
CA ALA A 193 -5.33 12.22 17.80
C ALA A 193 -4.50 12.18 16.50
N THR A 194 -3.36 12.88 16.44
CA THR A 194 -2.52 12.95 15.23
C THR A 194 -1.81 11.63 14.90
N VAL A 195 -1.67 10.72 15.87
CA VAL A 195 -1.04 9.40 15.67
C VAL A 195 -2.06 8.30 15.40
N TYR A 196 -3.34 8.63 15.17
CA TYR A 196 -4.38 7.69 14.73
C TYR A 196 -4.82 8.05 13.30
N GLN A 197 -3.99 7.72 12.32
CA GLN A 197 -4.21 8.04 10.89
C GLN A 197 -5.34 7.23 10.25
N GLY A 198 -5.82 6.15 10.88
CA GLY A 198 -6.86 5.28 10.34
C GLY A 198 -7.83 4.75 11.38
N SER A 199 -9.03 4.40 10.91
CA SER A 199 -10.10 3.83 11.73
C SER A 199 -10.94 2.86 10.90
N THR A 200 -11.46 1.82 11.55
CA THR A 200 -12.47 0.93 10.98
C THR A 200 -13.51 0.57 12.04
N THR A 201 -14.69 0.14 11.61
CA THR A 201 -15.74 -0.35 12.51
C THR A 201 -15.73 -1.87 12.55
N VAL A 202 -15.76 -2.45 13.74
CA VAL A 202 -15.82 -3.89 13.92
C VAL A 202 -17.15 -4.44 13.37
N PRO A 203 -17.12 -5.36 12.40
CA PRO A 203 -18.35 -5.87 11.78
C PRO A 203 -19.05 -6.89 12.68
N ASN A 204 -20.35 -7.09 12.45
CA ASN A 204 -21.12 -8.12 13.15
C ASN A 204 -20.92 -9.52 12.54
N VAL A 205 -19.73 -10.08 12.72
CA VAL A 205 -19.31 -11.38 12.14
C VAL A 205 -19.45 -12.57 13.11
N CYS A 206 -19.71 -12.30 14.39
CA CYS A 206 -19.87 -13.31 15.44
C CYS A 206 -21.30 -13.37 15.99
N GLY A 207 -22.30 -13.01 15.17
CA GLY A 207 -23.72 -13.11 15.56
C GLY A 207 -24.11 -12.26 16.78
N GLY A 208 -23.51 -11.07 16.92
CA GLY A 208 -23.66 -10.17 18.06
C GLY A 208 -22.56 -10.32 19.12
N GLY A 209 -21.79 -11.40 19.07
CA GLY A 209 -20.66 -11.65 19.96
C GLY A 209 -19.44 -10.77 19.62
N GLN A 210 -18.52 -10.68 20.58
CA GLN A 210 -17.26 -9.97 20.41
C GLN A 210 -16.28 -10.75 19.52
N VAL A 211 -15.48 -10.02 18.76
CA VAL A 211 -14.25 -10.54 18.15
C VAL A 211 -13.07 -10.35 19.10
N ARG A 212 -12.04 -11.18 18.95
CA ARG A 212 -10.75 -11.04 19.63
C ARG A 212 -9.59 -10.94 18.65
N PHE A 213 -8.62 -10.09 18.98
CA PHE A 213 -7.39 -9.86 18.22
C PHE A 213 -6.16 -10.34 18.99
N GLN A 214 -6.13 -11.64 19.32
CA GLN A 214 -5.14 -12.20 20.27
C GLN A 214 -3.67 -12.03 19.83
N ASN A 215 -3.41 -12.01 18.52
CA ASN A 215 -2.06 -11.81 17.96
C ASN A 215 -1.79 -10.34 17.60
N GLY A 216 -2.74 -9.45 17.88
CA GLY A 216 -2.73 -8.06 17.43
C GLY A 216 -2.74 -7.92 15.90
N GLY A 217 -1.97 -6.96 15.41
CA GLY A 217 -1.99 -6.55 14.00
C GLY A 217 -0.63 -6.62 13.32
N THR A 218 -0.63 -6.61 11.99
CA THR A 218 0.56 -6.43 11.15
C THR A 218 0.45 -5.11 10.41
N PHE A 219 1.35 -4.17 10.71
CA PHE A 219 1.43 -2.90 10.00
C PHE A 219 2.22 -3.06 8.71
N VAL A 220 1.71 -2.51 7.61
CA VAL A 220 2.37 -2.51 6.30
C VAL A 220 2.24 -1.14 5.67
N THR A 221 3.32 -0.65 5.04
CA THR A 221 3.32 0.62 4.31
C THR A 221 4.41 0.63 3.24
N GLY A 222 4.21 1.40 2.17
CA GLY A 222 5.31 1.96 1.39
C GLY A 222 5.98 3.10 2.17
N VAL A 223 7.30 3.22 2.08
CA VAL A 223 8.08 4.31 2.68
C VAL A 223 8.99 4.91 1.62
N CYS A 224 8.91 6.22 1.45
CA CYS A 224 9.73 6.94 0.51
C CYS A 224 10.07 8.33 1.05
N SER A 225 11.16 8.93 0.56
CA SER A 225 11.59 10.25 1.00
C SER A 225 12.44 10.97 -0.05
N THR A 226 12.55 12.30 0.10
CA THR A 226 13.53 13.11 -0.62
C THR A 226 14.96 12.86 -0.15
N ASP A 227 15.15 12.36 1.06
CA ASP A 227 16.42 11.80 1.53
C ASP A 227 16.40 10.28 1.38
N ARG A 228 17.45 9.70 0.81
CA ARG A 228 17.55 8.26 0.51
C ARG A 228 18.74 7.58 1.18
N ASN A 229 19.46 8.31 2.04
CA ASN A 229 20.67 7.81 2.67
C ASN A 229 20.42 7.54 4.15
N ASP A 230 19.60 8.37 4.78
CA ASP A 230 19.32 8.29 6.20
C ASP A 230 18.09 7.42 6.51
N ALA A 231 18.17 6.72 7.63
CA ALA A 231 17.17 5.73 8.01
C ALA A 231 15.98 6.38 8.71
N VAL A 232 14.78 5.98 8.31
CA VAL A 232 13.54 6.25 9.03
C VAL A 232 13.34 5.14 10.07
N HIS A 233 13.18 5.53 11.33
CA HIS A 233 12.71 4.66 12.40
C HIS A 233 11.20 4.85 12.58
N LEU A 234 10.45 3.76 12.48
CA LEU A 234 9.00 3.78 12.59
C LEU A 234 8.51 2.91 13.75
N ARG A 235 7.46 3.37 14.43
CA ARG A 235 6.62 2.58 15.32
C ARG A 235 5.16 2.75 14.91
N TRP A 236 4.35 1.78 15.28
CA TRP A 236 2.91 1.84 15.05
C TRP A 236 2.18 1.41 16.32
N HIS A 237 0.90 1.75 16.42
CA HIS A 237 0.06 1.35 17.53
C HIS A 237 -1.41 1.25 17.09
N TYR A 238 -2.24 0.67 17.96
CA TYR A 238 -3.67 0.62 17.78
C TYR A 238 -4.39 0.68 19.12
N SER A 239 -5.62 1.16 19.10
CA SER A 239 -6.51 1.18 20.25
C SER A 239 -7.93 0.80 19.83
N GLY A 240 -8.67 0.20 20.76
CA GLY A 240 -10.09 -0.06 20.59
C GLY A 240 -10.78 -0.06 21.94
N ASN A 241 -11.93 0.61 22.03
CA ASN A 241 -12.74 0.65 23.25
C ASN A 241 -11.98 1.12 24.51
N GLY A 242 -11.13 2.15 24.37
CA GLY A 242 -10.39 2.75 25.48
C GLY A 242 -9.16 1.97 25.95
N SER A 243 -8.66 1.05 25.13
CA SER A 243 -7.40 0.35 25.39
C SER A 243 -6.20 1.32 25.38
N ALA A 244 -5.08 0.91 25.98
CA ALA A 244 -3.94 1.78 26.31
C ALA A 244 -3.27 2.41 25.08
N GLY A 245 -3.28 1.71 23.94
CA GLY A 245 -2.69 2.20 22.69
C GLY A 245 -1.17 2.15 22.67
N GLY A 246 -0.58 1.07 23.20
CA GLY A 246 0.86 0.90 23.35
C GLY A 246 1.59 0.83 22.00
N TRP A 247 2.76 1.48 21.95
CA TRP A 247 3.64 1.46 20.78
C TRP A 247 4.25 0.08 20.51
N SER A 248 4.44 -0.22 19.23
CA SER A 248 5.20 -1.36 18.76
C SER A 248 6.68 -1.23 19.08
N GLY A 249 7.43 -2.31 18.87
CA GLY A 249 8.88 -2.18 18.67
C GLY A 249 9.19 -1.28 17.47
N THR A 250 10.35 -0.62 17.49
CA THR A 250 10.83 0.23 16.40
C THR A 250 11.41 -0.62 15.26
N LYS A 251 11.11 -0.26 14.01
CA LYS A 251 11.78 -0.81 12.83
C LYS A 251 12.42 0.29 12.00
N SER A 252 13.63 0.03 11.52
CA SER A 252 14.43 0.96 10.71
C SER A 252 14.36 0.60 9.24
N VAL A 253 14.29 1.60 8.37
CA VAL A 253 14.31 1.41 6.92
C VAL A 253 14.94 2.60 6.22
N VAL A 254 15.73 2.36 5.18
CA VAL A 254 16.21 3.42 4.28
C VAL A 254 15.18 3.59 3.15
N PRO A 255 14.56 4.76 3.02
CA PRO A 255 13.52 4.99 2.02
C PRO A 255 14.09 5.13 0.59
N THR A 256 13.29 4.77 -0.40
CA THR A 256 13.54 5.13 -1.81
C THR A 256 12.95 6.50 -2.13
N VAL A 257 13.14 7.01 -3.36
CA VAL A 257 12.43 8.22 -3.79
C VAL A 257 10.93 7.96 -3.92
N CYS A 258 10.10 8.94 -3.54
CA CYS A 258 8.65 8.84 -3.70
C CYS A 258 8.23 8.89 -5.17
N GLY A 259 7.03 8.42 -5.52
CA GLY A 259 6.28 8.93 -6.66
C GLY A 259 5.71 10.33 -6.33
N HIS A 260 5.16 11.01 -7.32
CA HIS A 260 4.52 12.32 -7.13
C HIS A 260 3.12 12.20 -6.52
#